data_AF-A0A7G5ZTQ2-F1
#
_entry.id   AF-A0A7G5ZTQ2-F1
#
_cell.length_a   1.000
_cell.length_b   1.000
_cell.length_c   1.000
_cell.angle_alpha   90.00
_cell.angle_beta   90.00
_cell.angle_gamma   90.00
#
_symmetry.space_group_name_H-M   'P 1'
#
loop_
_entity.id
_entity.type
_entity.pdbx_description
1 polymer ?
#
loop_
_entity_poly.entity_id
_entity_poly.type
_entity_poly.pdbx_seq_one_letter_code
_entity_poly.pdbx_strand_id
1 'polypeptide(L)'
;MTATSPRQFLYALNPLAKVAGFAPAMLLLVFVRDLATPAAFLVLAYALILIGARLTGRLLALLLLGVPAGMLLVGVGFSLWVDTALVADTPTLVRIGDWTLHSGALLIGFATALRLGSIVALALVGGLTTSGPDLVRASVQQLRVPYRIGYTALAAFRFVPRFGHELAVIRAAHRVRGYHGGRGPFARIARGWGYIVPLLAGAIRHAERVALAMDSRAFGAHPTRTERHLVPFRTRDILFTVAMLLASAAIFIAFFPWQLP
;
A
#
# COMPACT_ATOMS: atom_id res chain seq x y z
N MET A 1 -22.32 5.89 8.05
CA MET A 1 -21.56 5.76 9.31
C MET A 1 -22.07 4.51 10.00
N THR A 2 -21.47 3.35 9.72
CA THR A 2 -21.75 2.13 10.48
C THR A 2 -21.14 2.30 11.86
N ALA A 3 -21.91 2.06 12.91
CA ALA A 3 -21.41 2.05 14.28
C ALA A 3 -20.20 1.12 14.33
N THR A 4 -19.02 1.68 14.56
CA THR A 4 -17.80 0.91 14.77
C THR A 4 -17.87 0.42 16.20
N SER A 5 -17.90 -0.89 16.39
CA SER A 5 -17.71 -1.46 17.73
C SER A 5 -16.39 -0.92 18.31
N PRO A 6 -16.21 -0.87 19.64
CA PRO A 6 -14.96 -0.40 20.26
C PRO A 6 -13.71 -1.11 19.70
N ARG A 7 -13.88 -2.37 19.25
CA ARG A 7 -12.84 -3.21 18.64
C ARG A 7 -12.46 -2.82 17.19
N GLN A 8 -13.11 -1.83 16.59
CA GLN A 8 -12.92 -1.42 15.19
C GLN A 8 -12.57 0.07 15.07
N PHE A 9 -11.86 0.59 16.07
CA PHE A 9 -11.56 2.03 16.17
C PHE A 9 -10.77 2.57 14.98
N LEU A 10 -9.91 1.74 14.35
CA LEU A 10 -9.11 2.18 13.20
C LEU A 10 -9.99 2.63 12.03
N TYR A 11 -11.14 2.01 11.79
CA TYR A 11 -12.05 2.42 10.72
C TYR A 11 -12.70 3.78 10.97
N ALA A 12 -12.75 4.24 12.22
CA ALA A 12 -13.33 5.52 12.59
C ALA A 12 -12.32 6.68 12.48
N LEU A 13 -11.02 6.37 12.45
CA LEU A 13 -9.97 7.39 12.40
C LEU A 13 -9.87 8.03 11.01
N ASN A 14 -9.48 9.30 11.00
CA ASN A 14 -9.21 10.03 9.77
C ASN A 14 -8.05 9.35 8.99
N PRO A 15 -8.18 9.15 7.67
CA PRO A 15 -7.14 8.63 6.79
C PRO A 15 -5.77 9.29 7.00
N LEU A 16 -5.75 10.61 7.07
CA LEU A 16 -4.53 11.40 7.17
C LEU A 16 -3.85 11.26 8.53
N ALA A 17 -4.61 10.99 9.59
CA ALA A 17 -4.02 10.75 10.92
C ALA A 17 -3.20 9.45 10.95
N LYS A 18 -3.67 8.42 10.26
CA LYS A 18 -2.93 7.16 10.11
C LYS A 18 -1.66 7.36 9.29
N VAL A 19 -1.76 8.11 8.19
CA VAL A 19 -0.59 8.44 7.36
C VAL A 19 0.40 9.28 8.16
N ALA A 20 -0.04 10.36 8.81
CA ALA A 20 0.81 11.24 9.60
C ALA A 20 1.48 10.52 10.78
N GLY A 21 0.77 9.59 11.44
CA GLY A 21 1.30 8.81 12.56
C GLY A 21 2.42 7.84 12.17
N PHE A 22 2.37 7.26 10.96
CA PHE A 22 3.34 6.23 10.53
C PHE A 22 4.35 6.70 9.49
N ALA A 23 4.07 7.74 8.71
CA ALA A 23 4.96 8.19 7.64
C ALA A 23 6.37 8.54 8.14
N PRO A 24 6.55 9.27 9.26
CA PRO A 24 7.89 9.53 9.80
C PRO A 24 8.63 8.24 10.18
N ALA A 25 7.96 7.29 10.83
CA ALA A 25 8.55 6.00 11.18
C ALA A 25 8.96 5.20 9.94
N MET A 26 8.10 5.14 8.92
CA MET A 26 8.39 4.47 7.65
C MET A 26 9.59 5.09 6.94
N LEU A 27 9.73 6.42 6.94
CA LEU A 27 10.87 7.11 6.34
C LEU A 27 12.16 6.84 7.11
N LEU A 28 12.13 6.94 8.45
CA LEU A 28 13.30 6.70 9.28
C LEU A 28 13.77 5.24 9.22
N LEU A 29 12.84 4.29 9.16
CA LEU A 29 13.14 2.86 9.03
C LEU A 29 14.01 2.54 7.81
N VAL A 30 14.01 3.35 6.75
CA VAL A 30 14.88 3.16 5.58
C VAL A 30 16.36 3.20 5.97
N PHE A 31 16.72 4.05 6.93
CA PHE A 31 18.10 4.31 7.35
C PHE A 31 18.58 3.41 8.51
N VAL A 32 17.67 2.69 9.15
CA VAL A 32 17.91 1.81 10.31
C VAL A 32 18.72 0.58 9.89
N ARG A 33 19.81 0.24 10.59
CA ARG A 33 20.68 -0.89 10.23
C ARG A 33 20.55 -2.11 11.13
N ASP A 34 19.94 -1.97 12.31
CA ASP A 34 19.76 -3.05 13.27
C ASP A 34 18.51 -3.90 12.98
N LEU A 35 18.43 -5.04 13.67
CA LEU A 35 17.34 -6.00 13.55
C LEU A 35 16.20 -5.73 14.55
N ALA A 36 16.50 -5.12 15.70
CA ALA A 36 15.56 -4.96 16.80
C ALA A 36 14.52 -3.87 16.51
N THR A 37 14.94 -2.75 15.94
CA THR A 37 14.06 -1.61 15.62
C THR A 37 12.98 -1.99 14.60
N PRO A 38 13.30 -2.62 13.45
CA PRO A 38 12.26 -3.07 12.52
C PRO A 38 11.35 -4.16 13.11
N ALA A 39 11.87 -5.06 13.95
CA ALA A 39 11.04 -6.04 14.67
C ALA A 39 10.01 -5.36 15.58
N ALA A 40 10.43 -4.36 16.35
CA ALA A 40 9.54 -3.63 17.25
C ALA A 40 8.39 -2.94 16.47
N PHE A 41 8.70 -2.31 15.33
CA PHE A 41 7.67 -1.72 14.47
C PHE A 41 6.75 -2.76 13.83
N LEU A 42 7.28 -3.93 13.46
CA LEU A 42 6.47 -5.04 12.94
C LEU A 42 5.46 -5.52 14.01
N VAL A 43 5.92 -5.71 15.25
CA VAL A 43 5.06 -6.11 16.38
C VAL A 43 4.02 -5.03 16.67
N LEU A 44 4.42 -3.75 16.70
CA LEU A 44 3.50 -2.62 16.87
C LEU A 44 2.42 -2.62 15.79
N ALA A 45 2.80 -2.75 14.52
CA ALA A 45 1.87 -2.79 13.40
C ALA A 45 0.87 -3.96 13.53
N TYR A 46 1.36 -5.15 13.89
CA TYR A 46 0.52 -6.34 14.06
C TYR A 46 -0.44 -6.16 15.24
N ALA A 47 0.04 -5.65 16.38
CA ALA A 47 -0.80 -5.36 17.54
C ALA A 47 -1.93 -4.39 17.18
N LEU A 48 -1.62 -3.31 16.46
CA LEU A 48 -2.62 -2.33 16.03
C LEU A 48 -3.66 -2.94 15.07
N ILE A 49 -3.22 -3.74 14.09
CA ILE A 49 -4.14 -4.41 13.16
C ILE A 49 -5.03 -5.41 13.90
N LEU A 50 -4.46 -6.20 14.81
CA LEU A 50 -5.21 -7.23 15.55
C LEU A 50 -6.24 -6.63 16.51
N ILE A 51 -5.92 -5.50 17.15
CA ILE A 51 -6.80 -4.83 18.12
C ILE A 51 -7.84 -3.94 17.42
N GLY A 52 -7.46 -3.31 16.31
CA GLY A 52 -8.23 -2.21 15.71
C GLY A 52 -8.88 -2.49 14.36
N ALA A 53 -8.50 -3.56 13.65
CA ALA A 53 -9.06 -3.93 12.35
C ALA A 53 -10.09 -5.08 12.45
N ARG A 54 -10.87 -5.29 11.39
CA ARG A 54 -11.81 -6.40 11.30
C ARG A 54 -11.04 -7.68 10.99
N LEU A 55 -10.93 -8.55 12.00
CA LEU A 55 -10.33 -9.86 11.84
C LEU A 55 -11.18 -10.73 10.91
N THR A 56 -10.64 -10.99 9.73
CA THR A 56 -11.18 -11.95 8.76
C THR A 56 -10.12 -13.03 8.52
N GLY A 57 -10.53 -14.26 8.16
CA GLY A 57 -9.57 -15.33 7.90
C GLY A 57 -8.55 -14.97 6.81
N ARG A 58 -8.96 -14.16 5.82
CA ARG A 58 -8.07 -13.63 4.78
C ARG A 58 -7.04 -12.64 5.35
N LEU A 59 -7.45 -11.76 6.26
CA LEU A 59 -6.54 -10.86 6.94
C LEU A 59 -5.52 -11.64 7.78
N LEU A 60 -5.98 -12.64 8.53
CA LEU A 60 -5.10 -13.46 9.34
C LEU A 60 -4.12 -14.26 8.48
N ALA A 61 -4.57 -14.83 7.36
CA ALA A 61 -3.69 -15.49 6.40
C ALA A 61 -2.68 -14.50 5.78
N LEU A 62 -3.09 -13.27 5.47
CA LEU A 62 -2.17 -12.25 4.97
C LEU A 62 -1.09 -11.92 6.01
N LEU A 63 -1.45 -11.78 7.29
CA LEU A 63 -0.51 -11.43 8.36
C LEU A 63 0.39 -12.60 8.76
N LEU A 64 -0.15 -13.82 8.90
CA LEU A 64 0.61 -14.96 9.40
C LEU A 64 1.33 -15.75 8.31
N LEU A 65 0.85 -15.68 7.07
CA LEU A 65 1.46 -16.40 5.95
C LEU A 65 1.99 -15.44 4.90
N GLY A 66 1.18 -14.47 4.45
CA GLY A 66 1.55 -13.57 3.36
C GLY A 66 2.79 -12.70 3.65
N VAL A 67 2.76 -11.95 4.75
CA VAL A 67 3.86 -11.07 5.14
C VAL A 67 5.14 -11.87 5.48
N PRO A 68 5.10 -12.93 6.32
CA PRO A 68 6.27 -13.75 6.60
C PRO A 68 6.82 -14.47 5.36
N ALA A 69 5.98 -14.99 4.46
CA ALA A 69 6.45 -15.59 3.22
C ALA A 69 7.12 -14.56 2.30
N GLY A 70 6.56 -13.35 2.22
CA GLY A 70 7.19 -12.24 1.48
C GLY A 70 8.53 -11.84 2.09
N MET A 71 8.63 -11.75 3.42
CA MET A 71 9.88 -11.49 4.12
C MET A 71 10.90 -12.61 3.91
N LEU A 72 10.48 -13.88 3.90
CA LEU A 72 11.37 -15.00 3.62
C LEU A 72 11.89 -14.93 2.18
N LEU A 73 11.02 -14.64 1.21
CA LEU A 73 11.41 -14.49 -0.19
C LEU A 73 12.41 -13.34 -0.38
N VAL A 74 12.12 -12.19 0.21
CA VAL A 74 13.01 -11.01 0.16
C VAL A 74 14.30 -11.29 0.90
N GLY A 75 14.24 -11.93 2.07
CA GLY A 75 15.41 -12.21 2.91
C GLY A 75 16.38 -13.13 2.21
N VAL A 76 15.90 -14.29 1.75
CA VAL A 76 16.70 -15.23 0.95
C VAL A 76 17.16 -14.55 -0.33
N GLY A 77 16.26 -13.86 -1.05
CA GLY A 77 16.58 -13.16 -2.29
C GLY A 77 17.74 -12.19 -2.12
N PHE A 78 17.67 -11.27 -1.15
CA PHE A 78 18.76 -10.32 -0.90
C PHE A 78 20.03 -11.01 -0.42
N SER A 79 19.94 -12.02 0.44
CA SER A 79 21.12 -12.75 0.92
C SER A 79 21.96 -13.38 -0.19
N LEU A 80 21.33 -13.78 -1.30
CA LEU A 80 22.05 -14.35 -2.45
C LEU A 80 22.79 -13.29 -3.29
N TRP A 81 22.43 -12.01 -3.15
CA TRP A 81 22.95 -10.88 -3.93
C TRP A 81 23.86 -9.94 -3.14
N VAL A 82 24.10 -10.23 -1.85
CA VAL A 82 25.03 -9.45 -1.03
C VAL A 82 26.45 -9.63 -1.54
N ASP A 83 27.18 -8.51 -1.68
CA ASP A 83 28.59 -8.52 -2.07
C ASP A 83 29.41 -9.31 -1.03
N THR A 84 30.15 -10.30 -1.50
CA THR A 84 30.97 -11.17 -0.65
C THR A 84 32.10 -10.40 0.03
N ALA A 85 32.57 -9.30 -0.57
CA ALA A 85 33.60 -8.44 0.02
C ALA A 85 33.14 -7.78 1.34
N LEU A 86 31.83 -7.49 1.49
CA LEU A 86 31.27 -6.90 2.71
C LEU A 86 31.17 -7.91 3.87
N VAL A 87 31.35 -9.20 3.58
CA VAL A 87 30.97 -10.29 4.48
C VAL A 87 32.07 -11.36 4.61
N ALA A 88 33.23 -11.10 4.01
CA ALA A 88 34.36 -12.02 3.93
C ALA A 88 34.88 -12.46 5.32
N ASP A 89 34.69 -11.63 6.34
CA ASP A 89 35.10 -11.90 7.72
C ASP A 89 34.16 -12.87 8.48
N THR A 90 33.03 -13.26 7.89
CA THR A 90 32.03 -14.12 8.55
C THR A 90 32.10 -15.56 8.04
N PRO A 91 31.71 -16.57 8.86
CA PRO A 91 31.81 -17.96 8.45
C PRO A 91 30.95 -18.27 7.22
N THR A 92 31.52 -19.07 6.30
CA THR A 92 30.84 -19.59 5.12
C THR A 92 29.89 -20.72 5.52
N LEU A 93 28.60 -20.61 5.21
CA LEU A 93 27.64 -21.70 5.43
C LEU A 93 27.60 -22.68 4.27
N VAL A 94 27.55 -22.16 3.04
CA VAL A 94 27.35 -22.97 1.85
C VAL A 94 28.33 -22.51 0.78
N ARG A 95 29.03 -23.45 0.16
CA ARG A 95 29.91 -23.21 -0.99
C ARG A 95 29.43 -24.09 -2.14
N ILE A 96 29.07 -23.48 -3.26
CA ILE A 96 28.67 -24.17 -4.49
C ILE A 96 29.58 -23.65 -5.60
N GLY A 97 30.65 -24.38 -5.91
CA GLY A 97 31.68 -23.93 -6.84
C GLY A 97 32.34 -22.62 -6.37
N ASP A 98 32.36 -21.62 -7.25
CA ASP A 98 32.91 -20.29 -6.98
C ASP A 98 31.96 -19.39 -6.16
N TRP A 99 30.70 -19.81 -5.98
CA TRP A 99 29.72 -19.08 -5.21
C TRP A 99 29.74 -19.49 -3.74
N THR A 100 29.86 -18.51 -2.84
CA THR A 100 29.94 -18.73 -1.39
C THR A 100 28.90 -17.89 -0.65
N LEU A 101 28.05 -18.56 0.13
CA LEU A 101 27.10 -17.93 1.02
C LEU A 101 27.68 -17.81 2.42
N HIS A 102 27.82 -16.57 2.86
CA HIS A 102 28.34 -16.24 4.18
C HIS A 102 27.21 -15.98 5.18
N SER A 103 27.47 -16.23 6.46
CA SER A 103 26.48 -16.00 7.53
C SER A 103 26.05 -14.54 7.65
N GLY A 104 26.97 -13.59 7.43
CA GLY A 104 26.61 -12.17 7.42
C GLY A 104 25.69 -11.79 6.26
N ALA A 105 25.71 -12.53 5.14
CA ALA A 105 24.84 -12.26 4.00
C ALA A 105 23.39 -12.66 4.33
N LEU A 106 23.21 -13.73 5.11
CA LEU A 106 21.92 -14.09 5.72
C LEU A 106 21.44 -12.98 6.66
N LEU A 107 22.30 -12.50 7.57
CA LEU A 107 21.92 -11.44 8.51
C LEU A 107 21.50 -10.15 7.78
N ILE A 108 22.27 -9.70 6.78
CA ILE A 108 21.95 -8.49 5.99
C ILE A 108 20.65 -8.66 5.21
N GLY A 109 20.47 -9.82 4.55
CA GLY A 109 19.25 -10.10 3.79
C GLY A 109 18.01 -10.16 4.68
N PHE A 110 18.06 -10.87 5.80
CA PHE A 110 16.95 -10.93 6.75
C PHE A 110 16.70 -9.61 7.49
N ALA A 111 17.73 -8.82 7.79
CA ALA A 111 17.57 -7.46 8.32
C ALA A 111 16.85 -6.55 7.32
N THR A 112 17.20 -6.65 6.04
CA THR A 112 16.53 -5.92 4.96
C THR A 112 15.08 -6.37 4.80
N ALA A 113 14.83 -7.68 4.82
CA ALA A 113 13.49 -8.23 4.77
C ALA A 113 12.63 -7.78 5.95
N LEU A 114 13.19 -7.73 7.14
CA LEU A 114 12.49 -7.26 8.33
C LEU A 114 12.17 -5.76 8.24
N ARG A 115 13.12 -4.96 7.76
CA ARG A 115 12.93 -3.54 7.46
C ARG A 115 11.77 -3.33 6.49
N LEU A 116 11.82 -3.97 5.32
CA LEU A 116 10.75 -3.86 4.32
C LEU A 116 9.42 -4.41 4.83
N GLY A 117 9.44 -5.53 5.53
CA GLY A 117 8.27 -6.14 6.16
C GLY A 117 7.59 -5.21 7.16
N SER A 118 8.38 -4.53 8.01
CA SER A 118 7.86 -3.56 8.98
C SER A 118 7.24 -2.33 8.30
N ILE A 119 7.86 -1.79 7.25
CA ILE A 119 7.34 -0.67 6.46
C ILE A 119 6.01 -1.07 5.81
N VAL A 120 5.95 -2.26 5.21
CA VAL A 120 4.72 -2.80 4.62
C VAL A 120 3.65 -3.01 5.69
N ALA A 121 4.00 -3.56 6.86
CA ALA A 121 3.04 -3.78 7.95
C ALA A 121 2.45 -2.46 8.47
N LEU A 122 3.26 -1.41 8.65
CA LEU A 122 2.78 -0.07 9.01
C LEU A 122 1.85 0.50 7.94
N ALA A 123 2.20 0.35 6.65
CA ALA A 123 1.32 0.76 5.55
C ALA A 123 -0.01 -0.01 5.54
N LEU A 124 -0.01 -1.30 5.89
CA LEU A 124 -1.21 -2.13 5.99
C LEU A 124 -2.18 -1.63 7.06
N VAL A 125 -1.70 -1.03 8.17
CA VAL A 125 -2.58 -0.43 9.20
C VAL A 125 -3.52 0.59 8.54
N GLY A 126 -2.98 1.49 7.74
CA GLY A 126 -3.75 2.49 6.99
C GLY A 126 -4.53 1.87 5.83
N GLY A 127 -3.87 1.06 5.01
CA GLY A 127 -4.43 0.51 3.76
C GLY A 127 -5.62 -0.44 3.95
N LEU A 128 -5.63 -1.22 5.04
CA LEU A 128 -6.73 -2.16 5.33
C LEU A 128 -7.93 -1.52 6.02
N THR A 129 -7.72 -0.37 6.66
CA THR A 129 -8.74 0.26 7.53
C THR A 129 -9.29 1.56 6.96
N THR A 130 -8.89 1.93 5.74
CA THR A 130 -9.20 3.22 5.12
C THR A 130 -9.67 3.02 3.69
N SER A 131 -10.71 3.75 3.29
CA SER A 131 -11.17 3.74 1.90
C SER A 131 -10.39 4.75 1.05
N GLY A 132 -10.08 4.40 -0.19
CA GLY A 132 -9.42 5.31 -1.15
C GLY A 132 -10.18 6.63 -1.35
N PRO A 133 -11.52 6.62 -1.52
CA PRO A 133 -12.30 7.85 -1.60
C PRO A 133 -12.21 8.73 -0.35
N ASP A 134 -12.18 8.14 0.85
CA ASP A 134 -12.07 8.94 2.09
C ASP A 134 -10.69 9.57 2.22
N LEU A 135 -9.62 8.88 1.83
CA LEU A 135 -8.27 9.44 1.78
C LEU A 135 -8.23 10.67 0.86
N VAL A 136 -8.81 10.57 -0.34
CA VAL A 136 -8.86 11.71 -1.28
C VAL A 136 -9.68 12.87 -0.71
N ARG A 137 -10.84 12.60 -0.10
CA ARG A 137 -11.66 13.63 0.56
C ARG A 137 -10.88 14.32 1.68
N ALA A 138 -10.17 13.54 2.50
CA ALA A 138 -9.36 14.08 3.58
C ALA A 138 -8.23 14.97 3.03
N SER A 139 -7.55 14.56 1.96
CA SER A 139 -6.53 15.38 1.29
C SER A 139 -7.10 16.71 0.76
N VAL A 140 -8.29 16.72 0.16
CA VAL A 140 -8.93 17.97 -0.29
C VAL A 140 -9.30 18.85 0.90
N GLN A 141 -9.87 18.28 1.96
CA GLN A 141 -10.43 19.04 3.08
C GLN A 141 -9.37 19.55 4.06
N GLN A 142 -8.38 18.74 4.41
CA GLN A 142 -7.35 19.09 5.41
C GLN A 142 -6.04 19.57 4.77
N LEU A 143 -5.56 18.91 3.71
CA LEU A 143 -4.32 19.32 3.03
C LEU A 143 -4.57 20.42 1.98
N ARG A 144 -5.82 20.86 1.79
CA ARG A 144 -6.24 21.90 0.84
C ARG A 144 -5.79 21.61 -0.59
N VAL A 145 -5.72 20.33 -0.97
CA VAL A 145 -5.46 19.92 -2.36
C VAL A 145 -6.55 20.52 -3.25
N PRO A 146 -6.21 21.13 -4.42
CA PRO A 146 -7.20 21.69 -5.33
C PRO A 146 -8.30 20.68 -5.64
N TYR A 147 -9.56 21.08 -5.42
CA TYR A 147 -10.70 20.16 -5.56
C TYR A 147 -10.79 19.57 -6.97
N ARG A 148 -10.31 20.27 -8.00
CA ARG A 148 -10.22 19.75 -9.37
C ARG A 148 -9.40 18.46 -9.44
N ILE A 149 -8.24 18.43 -8.78
CA ILE A 149 -7.35 17.25 -8.71
C ILE A 149 -8.00 16.16 -7.85
N GLY A 150 -8.51 16.52 -6.67
CA GLY A 150 -9.15 15.56 -5.78
C GLY A 150 -10.38 14.88 -6.39
N TYR A 151 -11.23 15.63 -7.09
CA TYR A 151 -12.39 15.05 -7.76
C TYR A 151 -12.03 14.18 -8.97
N THR A 152 -10.94 14.47 -9.68
CA THR A 152 -10.43 13.56 -10.71
C THR A 152 -10.02 12.22 -10.11
N ALA A 153 -9.35 12.21 -8.96
CA ALA A 153 -9.04 10.97 -8.24
C ALA A 153 -10.30 10.24 -7.76
N LEU A 154 -11.30 10.96 -7.23
CA LEU A 154 -12.60 10.37 -6.86
C LEU A 154 -13.35 9.79 -8.08
N ALA A 155 -13.28 10.44 -9.24
CA ALA A 155 -13.85 9.95 -10.48
C ALA A 155 -13.14 8.68 -10.95
N ALA A 156 -11.81 8.63 -10.89
CA ALA A 156 -11.03 7.45 -11.23
C ALA A 156 -11.45 6.22 -10.41
N PHE A 157 -11.63 6.36 -9.10
CA PHE A 157 -12.16 5.27 -8.25
C PHE A 157 -13.53 4.75 -8.69
N ARG A 158 -14.39 5.63 -9.24
CA ARG A 158 -15.71 5.24 -9.77
C ARG A 158 -15.64 4.62 -11.17
N PHE A 159 -14.61 4.93 -11.94
CA PHE A 159 -14.41 4.37 -13.27
C PHE A 159 -13.86 2.94 -13.23
N VAL A 160 -13.15 2.54 -12.19
CA VAL A 160 -12.57 1.18 -12.08
C VAL A 160 -13.63 0.06 -12.21
N PRO A 161 -14.73 0.05 -11.44
CA PRO A 161 -15.77 -0.98 -11.60
C PRO A 161 -16.42 -0.95 -12.99
N ARG A 162 -16.60 0.26 -13.55
CA ARG A 162 -17.17 0.46 -14.89
C ARG A 162 -16.30 -0.16 -15.98
N PHE A 163 -14.99 0.12 -15.98
CA PHE A 163 -14.06 -0.45 -16.96
C PHE A 163 -13.91 -1.96 -16.80
N GLY A 164 -14.07 -2.49 -15.59
CA GLY A 164 -14.19 -3.94 -15.37
C GLY A 164 -15.38 -4.55 -16.13
N HIS A 165 -16.53 -3.87 -16.12
CA HIS A 165 -17.71 -4.28 -16.89
C HIS A 165 -17.51 -4.12 -18.41
N GLU A 166 -16.97 -3.00 -18.87
CA GLU A 166 -16.68 -2.78 -20.29
C GLU A 166 -15.69 -3.83 -20.83
N LEU A 167 -14.65 -4.17 -20.06
CA LEU A 167 -13.74 -5.26 -20.40
C LEU A 167 -14.44 -6.63 -20.46
N ALA A 168 -15.44 -6.90 -19.62
CA ALA A 168 -16.22 -8.12 -19.70
C ALA A 168 -17.05 -8.20 -20.99
N VAL A 169 -17.65 -7.08 -21.40
CA VAL A 169 -18.41 -6.95 -22.65
C VAL A 169 -17.50 -7.11 -23.87
N ILE A 170 -16.34 -6.44 -23.89
CA ILE A 170 -15.34 -6.58 -24.97
C ILE A 170 -14.89 -8.04 -25.09
N ARG A 171 -14.58 -8.70 -23.97
CA ARG A 171 -14.21 -10.13 -23.97
C ARG A 171 -15.34 -11.00 -24.52
N ALA A 172 -16.59 -10.71 -24.20
CA ALA A 172 -17.74 -11.45 -24.74
C ALA A 172 -17.89 -11.25 -26.27
N ALA A 173 -17.78 -10.02 -26.75
CA ALA A 173 -17.86 -9.70 -28.17
C ALA A 173 -16.75 -10.38 -28.99
N HIS A 174 -15.51 -10.39 -28.49
CA HIS A 174 -14.41 -11.10 -29.15
C HIS A 174 -14.63 -12.62 -29.20
N ARG A 175 -15.25 -13.21 -28.17
CA ARG A 175 -15.60 -14.65 -28.19
C ARG A 175 -16.63 -14.95 -29.28
N VAL A 176 -17.66 -14.11 -29.43
CA VAL A 176 -18.69 -14.28 -30.48
C VAL A 176 -18.09 -14.13 -31.87
N ARG A 177 -17.14 -13.21 -32.06
CA ARG A 177 -16.42 -13.01 -33.34
C ARG A 177 -15.42 -14.11 -33.67
N GLY A 178 -15.36 -15.19 -32.88
CA GLY A 178 -14.47 -16.32 -33.14
C GLY A 178 -12.99 -15.99 -32.99
N TYR A 179 -12.63 -15.00 -32.16
CA TYR A 179 -11.23 -14.63 -31.92
C TYR A 179 -10.50 -15.71 -31.10
N HIS A 180 -10.06 -16.77 -31.76
CA HIS A 180 -9.34 -17.92 -31.20
C HIS A 180 -7.83 -17.71 -31.33
N GLY A 181 -7.26 -16.82 -30.51
CA GLY A 181 -5.82 -16.58 -30.48
C GLY A 181 -5.01 -17.72 -29.85
N GLY A 182 -5.28 -19.00 -30.17
CA GLY A 182 -4.58 -20.18 -29.68
C GLY A 182 -4.83 -20.57 -28.21
N ARG A 183 -4.38 -21.77 -27.82
CA ARG A 183 -4.33 -22.24 -26.43
C ARG A 183 -2.92 -22.01 -25.86
N GLY A 184 -2.81 -21.47 -24.65
CA GLY A 184 -1.52 -21.25 -23.97
C GLY A 184 -1.35 -19.86 -23.30
N PRO A 185 -0.27 -19.67 -22.52
CA PRO A 185 0.01 -18.42 -21.80
C PRO A 185 0.37 -17.26 -22.74
N PHE A 186 1.19 -17.48 -23.77
CA PHE A 186 1.55 -16.46 -24.76
C PHE A 186 0.34 -16.01 -25.58
N ALA A 187 -0.46 -16.97 -26.02
CA ALA A 187 -1.76 -16.78 -26.65
C ALA A 187 -2.70 -15.91 -25.80
N ARG A 188 -2.69 -16.06 -24.47
CA ARG A 188 -3.49 -15.23 -23.55
C ARG A 188 -3.02 -13.77 -23.53
N ILE A 189 -1.71 -13.54 -23.54
CA ILE A 189 -1.11 -12.20 -23.55
C ILE A 189 -1.43 -11.49 -24.87
N ALA A 190 -1.24 -12.17 -26.00
CA ALA A 190 -1.55 -11.64 -27.33
C ALA A 190 -3.04 -11.26 -27.46
N ARG A 191 -3.96 -12.07 -26.91
CA ARG A 191 -5.38 -11.70 -26.84
C ARG A 191 -5.65 -10.47 -25.99
N GLY A 192 -4.91 -10.31 -24.89
CA GLY A 192 -5.01 -9.16 -24.00
C GLY A 192 -4.76 -7.84 -24.74
N TRP A 193 -3.77 -7.82 -25.63
CA TRP A 193 -3.46 -6.66 -26.47
C TRP A 193 -4.65 -6.23 -27.34
N GLY A 194 -5.40 -7.17 -27.89
CA GLY A 194 -6.60 -6.88 -28.70
C GLY A 194 -7.72 -6.19 -27.91
N TYR A 195 -7.75 -6.29 -26.58
CA TYR A 195 -8.75 -5.63 -25.74
C TYR A 195 -8.38 -4.21 -25.34
N ILE A 196 -7.09 -3.85 -25.40
CA ILE A 196 -6.59 -2.55 -24.93
C ILE A 196 -7.16 -1.42 -25.78
N VAL A 197 -7.04 -1.51 -27.10
CA VAL A 197 -7.53 -0.48 -28.03
C VAL A 197 -9.03 -0.17 -27.85
N PRO A 198 -9.96 -1.15 -27.88
CA PRO A 198 -11.37 -0.85 -27.68
C PRO A 198 -11.69 -0.35 -26.28
N LEU A 199 -10.97 -0.82 -25.25
CA LEU A 199 -11.15 -0.34 -23.87
C LEU A 199 -10.68 1.11 -23.71
N LEU A 200 -9.52 1.47 -24.26
CA LEU A 200 -9.01 2.84 -24.26
C LEU A 200 -9.94 3.77 -25.03
N ALA A 201 -10.41 3.37 -26.21
CA ALA A 201 -11.37 4.14 -26.97
C ALA A 201 -12.69 4.35 -26.18
N GLY A 202 -13.15 3.32 -25.46
CA GLY A 202 -14.28 3.42 -24.53
C GLY A 202 -14.03 4.38 -23.38
N ALA A 203 -12.85 4.31 -22.77
CA ALA A 203 -12.42 5.16 -21.68
C ALA A 203 -12.33 6.63 -22.09
N ILE A 204 -11.76 6.94 -23.26
CA ILE A 204 -11.68 8.31 -23.80
C ILE A 204 -13.08 8.87 -24.03
N ARG A 205 -13.97 8.14 -24.72
CA ARG A 205 -15.38 8.56 -24.91
C ARG A 205 -16.14 8.72 -23.60
N HIS A 206 -15.79 7.94 -22.57
CA HIS A 206 -16.40 8.09 -21.26
C HIS A 206 -15.89 9.36 -20.56
N ALA A 207 -14.58 9.59 -20.58
CA ALA A 207 -13.95 10.76 -19.99
C ALA A 207 -14.47 12.06 -20.62
N GLU A 208 -14.57 12.11 -21.96
CA GLU A 208 -15.11 13.26 -22.70
C GLU A 208 -16.56 13.57 -22.29
N ARG A 209 -17.43 12.54 -22.26
CA ARG A 209 -18.82 12.72 -21.80
C ARG A 209 -18.91 13.19 -20.36
N VAL A 210 -18.03 12.70 -19.48
CA VAL A 210 -17.98 13.15 -18.08
C VAL A 210 -17.49 14.60 -17.99
N ALA A 211 -16.47 14.99 -18.77
CA ALA A 211 -15.97 16.35 -18.82
C ALA A 211 -17.05 17.33 -19.29
N LEU A 212 -17.72 17.05 -20.42
CA LEU A 212 -18.83 17.88 -20.92
C LEU A 212 -19.98 17.98 -19.91
N ALA A 213 -20.30 16.90 -19.19
CA ALA A 213 -21.31 16.91 -18.13
C ALA A 213 -20.85 17.65 -16.86
N MET A 214 -19.55 17.77 -16.61
CA MET A 214 -18.99 18.54 -15.52
C MET A 214 -18.99 20.04 -15.85
N ASP A 215 -18.62 20.39 -17.08
CA ASP A 215 -18.63 21.78 -17.57
C ASP A 215 -20.06 22.35 -17.60
N SER A 216 -21.04 21.57 -18.05
CA SER A 216 -22.46 21.99 -18.03
C SER A 216 -23.02 22.19 -16.61
N ARG A 217 -22.39 21.60 -15.59
CA ARG A 217 -22.70 21.81 -14.17
C ARG A 217 -21.81 22.86 -13.51
N ALA A 218 -21.11 23.67 -14.32
CA ALA A 218 -20.20 24.71 -13.87
C ALA A 218 -19.11 24.19 -12.91
N PHE A 219 -18.66 22.94 -13.08
CA PHE A 219 -17.55 22.42 -12.29
C PHE A 219 -16.29 23.22 -12.61
N GLY A 220 -15.69 23.84 -11.60
CA GLY A 220 -14.56 24.73 -11.83
C GLY A 220 -14.88 26.22 -11.75
N ALA A 221 -16.15 26.63 -11.80
CA ALA A 221 -16.52 28.03 -11.91
C ALA A 221 -16.10 28.89 -10.70
N HIS A 222 -15.96 28.27 -9.52
CA HIS A 222 -15.52 28.95 -8.30
C HIS A 222 -14.20 28.38 -7.77
N PRO A 223 -13.39 29.20 -7.07
CA PRO A 223 -12.17 28.74 -6.40
C PRO A 223 -12.44 27.72 -5.30
N THR A 224 -13.60 27.84 -4.63
CA THR A 224 -14.01 26.99 -3.50
C THR A 224 -15.30 26.24 -3.84
N ARG A 225 -15.50 25.10 -3.16
CA ARG A 225 -16.67 24.24 -3.32
C ARG A 225 -17.16 23.76 -1.97
N THR A 226 -18.48 23.71 -1.80
CA THR A 226 -19.12 23.06 -0.65
C THR A 226 -19.07 21.54 -0.80
N GLU A 227 -18.49 20.85 0.19
CA GLU A 227 -18.34 19.40 0.21
C GLU A 227 -19.55 18.70 0.83
N ARG A 228 -20.17 17.77 0.08
CA ARG A 228 -21.33 16.99 0.58
C ARG A 228 -20.95 15.97 1.66
N HIS A 229 -19.77 15.37 1.55
CA HIS A 229 -19.30 14.36 2.49
C HIS A 229 -18.08 14.88 3.22
N LEU A 230 -18.24 15.16 4.50
CA LEU A 230 -17.18 15.66 5.37
C LEU A 230 -16.44 14.49 6.02
N VAL A 231 -15.12 14.58 6.04
CA VAL A 231 -14.22 13.69 6.78
C VAL A 231 -13.54 14.56 7.83
N PRO A 232 -14.23 14.90 8.94
CA PRO A 232 -13.70 15.84 9.91
C PRO A 232 -12.47 15.26 10.60
N PHE A 233 -11.49 16.12 10.88
CA PHE A 233 -10.36 15.78 11.75
C PHE A 233 -10.78 16.04 13.19
N ARG A 234 -10.87 14.98 14.00
CA ARG A 234 -11.39 15.03 15.37
C ARG A 234 -10.24 14.92 16.39
N THR A 235 -10.53 15.23 17.65
CA THR A 235 -9.57 15.11 18.77
C THR A 235 -8.97 13.71 18.90
N ARG A 236 -9.76 12.65 18.65
CA ARG A 236 -9.26 11.26 18.60
C ARG A 236 -8.16 11.02 17.55
N ASP A 237 -8.22 11.76 16.44
CA ASP A 237 -7.27 11.63 15.33
C ASP A 237 -5.94 12.32 15.69
N ILE A 238 -6.01 13.43 16.43
CA ILE A 238 -4.85 14.09 17.03
C ILE A 238 -4.21 13.16 18.06
N LEU A 239 -5.00 12.64 19.01
CA LEU A 239 -4.50 11.74 20.05
C LEU A 239 -3.84 10.50 19.45
N PHE A 240 -4.45 9.90 18.43
CA PHE A 240 -3.85 8.76 17.72
C PHE A 240 -2.52 9.14 17.06
N THR A 241 -2.49 10.23 16.30
CA THR A 241 -1.26 10.69 15.63
C THR A 241 -0.14 10.92 16.65
N VAL A 242 -0.42 11.66 17.72
CA VAL A 242 0.56 11.95 18.78
C VAL A 242 1.03 10.67 19.47
N ALA A 243 0.10 9.76 19.83
CA ALA A 243 0.46 8.50 20.44
C ALA A 243 1.38 7.65 19.53
N MET A 244 1.12 7.61 18.23
CA MET A 244 1.97 6.87 17.28
C MET A 244 3.34 7.53 17.08
N LEU A 245 3.41 8.87 17.07
CA LEU A 245 4.67 9.59 17.01
C LEU A 245 5.52 9.38 18.27
N LEU A 246 4.89 9.42 19.45
CA LEU A 246 5.57 9.15 20.72
C LEU A 246 6.03 7.70 20.82
N ALA A 247 5.21 6.73 20.42
CA ALA A 247 5.60 5.32 20.35
C ALA A 247 6.76 5.11 19.38
N SER A 248 6.73 5.76 18.21
CA SER A 248 7.82 5.70 17.24
C SER A 248 9.11 6.30 17.81
N ALA A 249 9.03 7.48 18.43
CA ALA A 249 10.16 8.13 19.08
C ALA A 249 10.74 7.28 20.21
N ALA A 250 9.89 6.67 21.05
CA ALA A 250 10.31 5.78 22.12
C ALA A 250 11.07 4.56 21.58
N ILE A 251 10.58 3.93 20.50
CA ILE A 251 11.29 2.81 19.85
C ILE A 251 12.65 3.27 19.32
N PHE A 252 12.71 4.39 18.61
CA PHE A 252 13.97 4.91 18.06
C PHE A 252 14.98 5.30 19.15
N ILE A 253 14.53 5.86 20.26
CA ILE A 253 15.40 6.23 21.39
C ILE A 253 15.87 4.97 22.13
N ALA A 254 14.98 4.00 22.38
CA ALA A 254 15.30 2.81 23.15
C ALA A 254 16.31 1.89 22.44
N PHE A 255 16.16 1.70 21.13
CA PHE A 255 17.06 0.83 20.36
C PHE A 255 18.26 1.58 19.78
N PHE A 256 18.20 2.91 19.69
CA PHE A 256 19.24 3.78 19.13
C PHE A 256 19.91 3.19 17.87
N PRO A 257 19.16 3.05 16.76
CA PRO A 257 19.57 2.27 15.59
C PRO A 257 20.71 2.90 14.75
N TRP A 258 21.24 4.03 15.22
CA TRP A 258 22.26 4.83 14.55
C TRP A 258 23.68 4.45 14.96
N GLN A 259 23.83 3.64 16.01
CA GLN A 259 25.14 3.09 16.37
C GLN A 259 25.57 2.09 15.30
N LEU A 260 26.70 2.39 14.66
CA LEU A 260 27.42 1.42 13.85
C LEU A 260 27.99 0.35 14.80
N PRO A 261 27.85 -0.96 14.51
CA PRO A 261 28.70 -1.95 15.13
C PRO A 261 30.17 -1.70 14.76
#